data_AF-A0A2Z3GSH0-F1
#
_entry.id   AF-A0A2Z3GSH0-F1
#
_cell.length_a   1.000
_cell.length_b   1.000
_cell.length_c   1.000
_cell.angle_alpha   90.00
_cell.angle_beta   90.00
_cell.angle_gamma   90.00
#
_symmetry.space_group_name_H-M   'P 1'
#
loop_
_entity.id
_entity.type
_entity.pdbx_description
1 polymer ?
#
loop_
_entity_poly.entity_id
_entity_poly.type
_entity_poly.pdbx_seq_one_letter_code
_entity_poly.pdbx_strand_id
1 'polypeptide(L)'
;MTNDLFLAIYCPHCHWEPDGGAHWQCTCGCVWNTFATAAVCPRCQRRWRDTDCPPRPGGCGATSPHLDWYHGLDEAVAELMETALAVPANVCCS
;
A
#
# COMPACT_ATOMS: atom_id res chain seq x y z
N MET A 1 17.97 -5.99 -9.36
CA MET A 1 16.88 -5.22 -9.99
C MET A 1 15.67 -5.54 -9.15
N THR A 2 15.25 -4.62 -8.29
CA THR A 2 14.14 -4.86 -7.37
C THR A 2 12.89 -5.13 -8.19
N ASN A 3 12.19 -6.20 -7.85
CA ASN A 3 11.06 -6.72 -8.59
C ASN A 3 9.82 -5.86 -8.33
N ASP A 4 9.85 -4.60 -8.78
CA ASP A 4 8.69 -3.69 -8.84
C ASP A 4 7.59 -4.20 -9.80
N LEU A 5 7.76 -5.38 -10.41
CA LEU A 5 6.83 -5.95 -11.37
C LEU A 5 5.63 -6.68 -10.76
N PHE A 6 5.63 -7.02 -9.45
CA PHE A 6 4.58 -7.85 -8.86
C PHE A 6 3.57 -7.11 -7.99
N LEU A 7 3.92 -5.95 -7.42
CA LEU A 7 3.02 -5.22 -6.53
C LEU A 7 2.17 -4.22 -7.33
N ALA A 8 0.87 -4.50 -7.43
CA ALA A 8 -0.11 -3.61 -8.05
C ALA A 8 -1.02 -2.98 -6.99
N ILE A 9 -1.44 -1.74 -7.20
CA ILE A 9 -2.36 -1.05 -6.30
C ILE A 9 -3.65 -0.73 -7.05
N TYR A 10 -4.76 -1.36 -6.67
CA TYR A 10 -6.07 -1.06 -7.25
C TYR A 10 -7.22 -1.44 -6.31
N CYS A 11 -8.36 -0.79 -6.49
CA CYS A 11 -9.56 -1.06 -5.71
C CYS A 11 -9.98 -2.54 -5.85
N PRO A 12 -10.14 -3.30 -4.76
CA PRO A 12 -10.48 -4.72 -4.82
C PRO A 12 -11.88 -4.99 -5.40
N HIS A 13 -12.72 -3.96 -5.52
CA HIS A 13 -14.09 -4.09 -6.02
C HIS A 13 -14.25 -3.71 -7.49
N CYS A 14 -13.52 -2.70 -7.97
CA CYS A 14 -13.73 -2.14 -9.32
C CYS A 14 -12.45 -1.96 -10.14
N HIS A 15 -11.29 -2.35 -9.61
CA HIS A 15 -9.99 -2.22 -10.26
C HIS A 15 -9.59 -0.78 -10.61
N TRP A 16 -10.20 0.22 -9.96
CA TRP A 16 -9.74 1.60 -10.09
C TRP A 16 -8.32 1.73 -9.52
N GLU A 17 -7.41 2.27 -10.32
CA GLU A 17 -6.01 2.51 -9.98
C GLU A 17 -5.81 3.93 -9.45
N PRO A 18 -5.10 4.13 -8.34
CA PRO A 18 -4.74 5.45 -7.85
C PRO A 18 -3.87 6.21 -8.85
N ASP A 19 -4.32 7.40 -9.25
CA ASP A 19 -3.62 8.31 -10.17
C ASP A 19 -2.49 9.13 -9.53
N GLY A 20 -2.15 8.84 -8.26
CA GLY A 20 -1.19 9.60 -7.46
C GLY A 20 -1.76 10.85 -6.78
N GLY A 21 -3.01 11.21 -7.07
CA GLY A 21 -3.71 12.37 -6.54
C GLY A 21 -4.16 12.26 -5.08
N ALA A 22 -4.53 13.40 -4.51
CA ALA A 22 -5.00 13.51 -3.13
C ALA A 22 -6.53 13.37 -3.04
N HIS A 23 -7.00 12.12 -2.99
CA HIS A 23 -8.44 11.80 -2.97
C HIS A 23 -9.03 11.57 -1.58
N TRP A 24 -8.20 11.44 -0.54
CA TRP A 24 -8.64 11.03 0.79
C TRP A 24 -8.46 12.13 1.83
N GLN A 25 -9.44 12.29 2.72
CA GLN A 25 -9.43 13.30 3.78
C GLN A 25 -9.46 12.68 5.18
N CYS A 26 -8.61 13.19 6.06
CA CYS A 26 -8.46 12.70 7.43
C CYS A 26 -9.41 13.50 8.34
N THR A 27 -9.74 12.95 9.52
CA THR A 27 -10.49 13.67 10.54
C THR A 27 -9.79 14.94 11.04
N CYS A 28 -8.48 15.11 10.79
CA CYS A 28 -7.75 16.37 11.05
C CYS A 28 -7.81 17.39 9.90
N GLY A 29 -8.57 17.10 8.84
CA GLY A 29 -8.73 17.95 7.65
C GLY A 29 -7.60 17.84 6.61
N CYS A 30 -6.57 17.02 6.84
CA CYS A 30 -5.53 16.77 5.85
C CYS A 30 -6.12 15.98 4.67
N VAL A 31 -5.92 16.46 3.44
CA VAL A 31 -6.23 15.75 2.20
C VAL A 31 -4.92 15.24 1.60
N TRP A 32 -4.82 13.95 1.30
CA TRP A 32 -3.56 13.34 0.83
C TRP A 32 -3.80 12.10 -0.04
N ASN A 33 -2.74 11.65 -0.70
CA ASN A 33 -2.71 10.33 -1.34
C ASN A 33 -2.42 9.26 -0.26
N THR A 34 -3.41 8.43 0.05
CA THR A 34 -3.30 7.41 1.10
C THR A 34 -2.18 6.40 0.84
N PHE A 35 -1.88 6.09 -0.42
CA PHE A 35 -0.86 5.11 -0.81
C PHE A 35 0.57 5.62 -0.67
N ALA A 36 0.78 6.95 -0.67
CA ALA A 36 2.09 7.56 -0.46
C ALA A 36 2.65 7.30 0.96
N THR A 37 1.78 6.95 1.91
CA THR A 37 2.12 6.80 3.32
C THR A 37 1.55 5.53 3.96
N ALA A 38 1.12 4.57 3.14
CA ALA A 38 0.46 3.34 3.60
C ALA A 38 -0.65 3.62 4.63
N ALA A 39 -1.57 4.52 4.28
CA ALA A 39 -2.70 4.98 5.09
C ALA A 39 -2.36 5.73 6.40
N VAL A 40 -1.12 6.22 6.55
CA VAL A 40 -0.76 7.09 7.67
C VAL A 40 -0.96 8.56 7.28
N CYS A 41 -1.82 9.28 8.00
CA CYS A 41 -2.00 10.71 7.75
C CYS A 41 -0.67 11.46 8.00
N PRO A 42 -0.11 12.19 7.01
CA PRO A 42 1.17 12.86 7.17
C PRO A 42 1.12 13.99 8.21
N ARG A 43 -0.06 14.55 8.50
CA ARG A 43 -0.24 15.64 9.46
C ARG A 43 -0.36 15.17 10.90
N CYS A 44 -1.29 14.26 11.18
CA CYS A 44 -1.61 13.84 12.56
C CYS A 44 -1.13 12.43 12.92
N GLN A 45 -0.47 11.72 11.99
CA GLN A 45 0.09 10.39 12.18
C GLN A 45 -0.93 9.28 12.50
N ARG A 46 -2.22 9.56 12.33
CA ARG A 46 -3.27 8.54 12.43
C ARG A 46 -3.11 7.52 11.30
N ARG A 47 -3.06 6.22 11.65
CA ARG A 47 -3.14 5.10 10.70
C ARG A 47 -4.58 4.72 10.45
N TRP A 48 -5.01 4.79 9.19
CA TRP A 48 -6.31 4.31 8.75
C TRP A 48 -6.24 2.82 8.41
N ARG A 49 -7.28 2.07 8.79
CA ARG A 49 -7.37 0.63 8.50
C ARG A 49 -8.07 0.35 7.17
N ASP A 50 -8.95 1.26 6.78
CA ASP A 50 -9.80 1.15 5.61
C ASP A 50 -9.51 2.29 4.63
N THR A 51 -9.86 2.10 3.37
CA THR A 51 -9.70 3.07 2.29
C THR A 51 -10.94 3.08 1.42
N ASP A 52 -11.46 4.27 1.18
CA ASP A 52 -12.61 4.49 0.31
C ASP A 52 -12.15 4.56 -1.15
N CYS A 53 -12.84 3.88 -2.05
CA CYS A 53 -12.62 4.05 -3.48
C CYS A 53 -13.28 5.36 -3.94
N PRO A 54 -12.54 6.34 -4.45
CA PRO A 54 -13.12 7.65 -4.78
C PRO A 54 -14.10 7.52 -5.96
N PRO A 55 -15.33 8.07 -5.87
CA PRO A 55 -16.34 7.94 -6.92
C PRO A 55 -15.98 8.71 -8.21
N ARG A 56 -15.02 9.64 -8.13
CA ARG A 56 -14.46 10.38 -9.26
C ARG A 56 -12.94 10.21 -9.24
N PRO A 57 -12.27 10.05 -10.39
CA PRO A 57 -12.81 10.12 -11.76
C PRO A 57 -13.54 8.86 -12.26
N GLY A 58 -13.57 7.75 -11.51
CA GLY A 58 -14.25 6.54 -11.97
C GLY A 58 -14.25 5.34 -11.01
N GLY A 59 -14.02 5.57 -9.71
CA GLY A 59 -14.09 4.49 -8.71
C GLY A 59 -15.53 4.21 -8.26
N CYS A 60 -15.68 3.16 -7.45
CA CYS A 60 -16.99 2.61 -7.08
C CYS A 60 -17.62 3.19 -5.80
N GLY A 61 -16.90 4.01 -5.01
CA GLY A 61 -17.41 4.52 -3.74
C GLY A 61 -17.39 3.52 -2.57
N ALA A 62 -16.99 2.26 -2.81
CA ALA A 62 -16.93 1.26 -1.77
C ALA A 62 -15.72 1.46 -0.84
N THR A 63 -15.90 1.13 0.44
CA THR A 63 -14.84 1.05 1.44
C THR A 63 -14.33 -0.37 1.53
N SER A 64 -13.01 -0.55 1.58
CA SER A 64 -12.39 -1.85 1.85
C SER A 64 -11.20 -1.67 2.80
N PRO A 65 -10.72 -2.75 3.44
CA PRO A 65 -9.45 -2.72 4.15
C PRO A 65 -8.33 -2.16 3.26
N HIS A 66 -7.46 -1.32 3.81
CA HIS A 66 -6.39 -0.67 3.04
C HIS A 66 -5.40 -1.70 2.46
N LEU A 67 -5.17 -2.80 3.18
CA LEU A 67 -4.29 -3.88 2.71
C LEU A 67 -4.82 -4.58 1.46
N ASP A 68 -6.14 -4.68 1.30
CA ASP A 68 -6.78 -5.35 0.14
C ASP A 68 -6.58 -4.58 -1.17
N TRP A 69 -6.06 -3.34 -1.10
CA TRP A 69 -5.69 -2.57 -2.29
C TRP A 69 -4.35 -2.99 -2.88
N TYR A 70 -3.52 -3.70 -2.13
CA TYR A 70 -2.20 -4.15 -2.56
C TYR A 70 -2.28 -5.61 -3.04
N HIS A 71 -2.10 -5.80 -4.35
CA HIS A 71 -2.16 -7.09 -5.01
C HIS A 71 -0.75 -7.55 -5.35
N GLY A 72 -0.47 -8.85 -5.16
CA GLY A 72 0.89 -9.40 -5.32
C GLY A 72 1.79 -9.23 -4.09
N LEU A 73 1.20 -8.95 -2.91
CA LEU A 73 1.95 -8.85 -1.66
C LEU A 73 2.61 -10.18 -1.27
N ASP A 74 1.93 -11.31 -1.48
CA ASP A 74 2.42 -12.62 -1.06
C ASP A 74 3.71 -12.99 -1.79
N GLU A 75 3.77 -12.74 -3.10
CA GLU A 75 4.94 -12.96 -3.94
C GLU A 75 6.09 -12.03 -3.54
N ALA A 76 5.81 -10.75 -3.29
CA ALA A 76 6.81 -9.79 -2.82
C ALA A 76 7.38 -10.19 -1.44
N VAL A 77 6.52 -10.65 -0.54
CA VAL A 77 6.94 -11.14 0.79
C VAL A 77 7.77 -12.42 0.66
N ALA A 78 7.40 -13.35 -0.21
CA ALA A 78 8.17 -14.57 -0.45
C ALA A 78 9.59 -14.27 -0.93
N GLU A 79 9.76 -13.39 -1.92
CA GLU A 79 11.08 -12.97 -2.42
C GLU A 79 11.93 -12.31 -1.33
N LEU A 80 11.31 -11.44 -0.51
CA LEU A 80 11.99 -10.79 0.61
C LEU A 80 12.40 -11.79 1.70
N MET A 81 11.55 -12.77 2.02
CA MET A 81 11.86 -13.81 2.99
C MET A 81 13.01 -14.69 2.51
N GLU A 82 12.99 -15.13 1.25
CA GLU A 82 14.10 -15.90 0.66
C GLU A 82 15.42 -15.11 0.72
N THR A 83 15.38 -13.82 0.38
CA THR A 83 16.56 -12.95 0.44
C THR A 83 17.09 -12.77 1.87
N ALA A 84 16.20 -12.55 2.84
CA ALA A 84 16.58 -12.37 4.25
C ALA A 84 17.14 -13.65 4.87
N LEU A 85 16.67 -14.82 4.44
CA LEU A 85 17.18 -16.13 4.89
C LEU A 85 18.47 -16.53 4.17
N ALA A 86 18.76 -15.96 3.00
CA ALA A 86 20.00 -16.19 2.24
C ALA A 86 21.23 -15.43 2.79
N VAL A 87 21.14 -14.75 3.93
CA VAL A 87 22.31 -14.14 4.60
C VAL A 87 23.31 -15.25 4.93
N PRO A 88 24.55 -15.21 4.39
CA PRO A 88 25.52 -16.27 4.63
C PRO A 88 25.86 -16.31 6.14
N ALA A 89 25.88 -17.52 6.69
CA ALA A 89 26.20 -17.84 8.08
C ALA A 89 27.66 -17.49 8.50
N ASN A 90 28.32 -16.53 7.84
CA ASN A 90 29.72 -16.18 8.11
C ASN A 90 29.90 -14.93 8.98
N VAL A 91 28.89 -14.51 9.74
CA VAL A 91 29.09 -13.60 10.89
C VAL A 91 29.32 -14.44 12.15
N CYS A 92 30.33 -15.30 12.09
CA CYS A 92 30.91 -16.01 13.23
C CYS A 92 32.42 -16.14 12.99
N CYS A 93 33.15 -15.03 12.98
CA CYS A 93 34.60 -15.01 13.18
C CYS A 93 35.04 -13.59 13.59
N SER A 94 35.19 -13.36 14.89
CA SER A 94 36.34 -12.74 15.56
C SER A 94 36.11 -12.70 17.06
#